data_AF-A0A7J9F6F0-F1
#
_entry.id   AF-A0A7J9F6F0-F1
#
_cell.length_a   1.000
_cell.length_b   1.000
_cell.length_c   1.000
_cell.angle_alpha   90.00
_cell.angle_beta   90.00
_cell.angle_gamma   90.00
#
_symmetry.space_group_name_H-M   'P 1'
#
loop_
_entity.id
_entity.type
_entity.pdbx_description
1 polymer ?
#
loop_
_entity_poly.entity_id
_entity_poly.type
_entity_poly.pdbx_seq_one_letter_code
_entity_poly.pdbx_strand_id
1 'polypeptide(L)'
;MIEMIKLKSTFAKKLNQAGFSPMHLSLQNDRTQTVLRLLRFDEDLVCVKGRDDLTPLYLVVQTRNIDLLIKLLKTVFHLAVKSDMFEAFQVLVGWLIRSRHESAQRWE
;
A
#
# COMPACT_ATOMS: atom_id res chain seq x y z
N MET A 1 -7.43 -0.42 18.44
CA MET A 1 -7.48 -0.96 17.07
C MET A 1 -6.68 -2.25 16.93
N ILE A 2 -5.35 -2.26 17.13
CA ILE A 2 -4.52 -3.47 16.93
C ILE A 2 -4.95 -4.66 17.80
N GLU A 3 -5.25 -4.44 19.07
CA GLU A 3 -5.73 -5.52 19.95
C GLU A 3 -7.04 -6.15 19.46
N MET A 4 -7.94 -5.38 18.82
CA MET A 4 -9.17 -5.92 18.24
C MET A 4 -8.90 -6.76 16.98
N ILE A 5 -7.89 -6.40 16.19
CA ILE A 5 -7.49 -7.14 14.99
C ILE A 5 -6.86 -8.48 15.38
N LYS A 6 -6.12 -8.55 16.49
CA LYS A 6 -5.62 -9.81 17.06
C LYS A 6 -6.77 -10.76 17.45
N LEU A 7 -7.88 -10.21 17.94
CA LEU A 7 -9.06 -11.01 18.31
C LEU A 7 -9.83 -11.48 17.08
N LYS A 8 -9.96 -10.65 16.05
CA LYS A 8 -10.61 -11.01 14.78
C LYS A 8 -9.97 -10.29 13.60
N SER A 9 -9.20 -11.03 12.81
CA SER A 9 -8.39 -10.50 11.70
C SER A 9 -9.23 -9.78 10.63
N THR A 10 -10.47 -10.21 10.40
CA THR A 10 -11.37 -9.59 9.42
C THR A 10 -11.65 -8.12 9.70
N PHE A 11 -11.45 -7.65 10.94
CA PHE A 11 -11.60 -6.22 11.26
C PHE A 11 -10.55 -5.34 10.60
N ALA A 12 -9.40 -5.87 10.19
CA ALA A 12 -8.38 -5.10 9.49
C ALA A 12 -8.86 -4.59 8.12
N LYS A 13 -9.75 -5.34 7.46
CA LYS A 13 -10.35 -4.99 6.15
C LYS A 13 -11.70 -4.28 6.26
N LYS A 14 -12.33 -4.28 7.44
CA LYS A 14 -13.67 -3.71 7.64
C LYS A 14 -13.65 -2.19 7.45
N LEU A 15 -14.55 -1.69 6.60
CA LEU A 15 -14.75 -0.26 6.39
C LEU A 15 -15.65 0.32 7.48
N ASN A 16 -15.37 1.56 7.89
CA ASN A 16 -16.29 2.34 8.72
C ASN A 16 -17.43 2.94 7.86
N GLN A 17 -18.34 3.69 8.49
CA GLN A 17 -19.47 4.34 7.80
C GLN A 17 -19.04 5.33 6.70
N ALA A 18 -17.82 5.88 6.80
CA ALA A 18 -17.24 6.77 5.79
C ALA A 18 -16.49 6.01 4.68
N GLY A 19 -16.51 4.67 4.67
CA GLY A 19 -15.84 3.85 3.68
C GLY A 19 -14.34 3.65 3.92
N PHE A 20 -13.81 3.93 5.10
CA PHE A 20 -12.38 3.82 5.38
C PHE A 20 -12.04 2.60 6.24
N SER A 21 -11.03 1.84 5.81
CA SER A 21 -10.45 0.75 6.61
C SER A 21 -9.48 1.30 7.67
N PRO A 22 -9.11 0.50 8.69
CA PRO A 22 -7.98 0.76 9.58
C PRO A 22 -6.72 1.29 8.88
N MET A 23 -6.38 0.74 7.71
CA MET A 23 -5.19 1.16 6.95
C MET A 23 -5.34 2.59 6.42
N HIS A 24 -6.50 2.92 5.83
CA HIS A 24 -6.79 4.28 5.35
C HIS A 24 -6.70 5.30 6.48
N LEU A 25 -7.35 5.02 7.60
CA LEU A 25 -7.34 5.90 8.77
C LEU A 25 -5.93 6.07 9.33
N SER A 26 -5.10 5.02 9.32
CA SER A 26 -3.73 5.13 9.80
C SER A 26 -2.84 6.00 8.91
N LEU A 27 -3.07 5.99 7.59
CA LEU A 27 -2.37 6.85 6.64
C LEU A 27 -2.83 8.31 6.73
N GLN A 28 -4.14 8.55 6.79
CA GLN A 28 -4.72 9.90 6.91
C GLN A 28 -4.34 10.62 8.21
N ASN A 29 -3.99 9.88 9.26
CA ASN A 29 -3.61 10.41 10.57
C ASN A 29 -2.10 10.31 10.85
N ASP A 30 -1.27 10.07 9.83
CA ASP A 30 0.19 9.94 9.92
C ASP A 30 0.67 8.93 10.99
N ARG A 31 -0.11 7.87 11.21
CA ARG A 31 0.19 6.82 12.20
C ARG A 31 1.05 5.73 11.58
N THR A 32 2.27 6.10 11.15
CA THR A 32 3.23 5.20 10.46
C THR A 32 3.43 3.86 11.19
N GLN A 33 3.60 3.87 12.51
CA GLN A 33 3.77 2.63 13.28
C GLN A 33 2.53 1.73 13.25
N THR A 34 1.34 2.31 13.11
CA THR A 34 0.10 1.54 12.94
C THR A 34 0.03 0.93 11.55
N VAL A 35 0.39 1.69 10.50
CA VAL A 35 0.51 1.18 9.12
C VAL A 35 1.45 -0.03 9.08
N LEU A 36 2.64 0.09 9.66
CA LEU A 36 3.63 -0.99 9.69
C LEU A 36 3.14 -2.22 10.45
N ARG A 37 2.44 -2.03 11.57
CA ARG A 37 1.84 -3.15 12.31
C ARG A 37 0.75 -3.83 11.50
N LEU A 38 -0.13 -3.07 10.85
CA LEU A 38 -1.19 -3.61 9.98
C LEU A 38 -0.60 -4.46 8.85
N LEU A 39 0.45 -3.97 8.18
CA LEU A 39 1.15 -4.72 7.13
C LEU A 39 1.77 -6.02 7.64
N ARG A 40 2.30 -6.03 8.86
CA ARG A 40 2.82 -7.26 9.48
C ARG A 40 1.72 -8.28 9.78
N PHE A 41 0.48 -7.85 9.98
CA PHE A 41 -0.65 -8.74 10.20
C PHE A 41 -1.20 -9.29 8.89
N ASP A 42 -1.37 -8.44 7.89
CA ASP A 42 -1.93 -8.80 6.59
C ASP A 42 -1.40 -7.84 5.52
N GLU A 43 -0.59 -8.37 4.61
CA GLU A 43 0.01 -7.61 3.52
C GLU A 43 -1.01 -7.20 2.46
N ASP A 44 -2.09 -7.95 2.27
CA ASP A 44 -3.15 -7.66 1.28
C ASP A 44 -3.90 -6.37 1.61
N LEU A 45 -3.73 -5.84 2.83
CA LEU A 45 -4.28 -4.56 3.22
C LEU A 45 -3.75 -3.41 2.38
N VAL A 46 -2.61 -3.53 1.68
CA VAL A 46 -2.14 -2.49 0.73
C VAL A 46 -3.10 -2.29 -0.45
N CYS A 47 -3.90 -3.31 -0.78
CA CYS A 47 -4.82 -3.33 -1.90
C CYS A 47 -6.29 -3.09 -1.49
N VAL A 48 -6.57 -2.89 -0.20
CA VAL A 48 -7.96 -2.71 0.26
C VAL A 48 -8.54 -1.42 -0.32
N LYS A 49 -9.67 -1.55 -1.01
CA LYS A 49 -10.38 -0.40 -1.56
C LYS A 49 -11.30 0.20 -0.50
N GLY A 50 -11.16 1.49 -0.26
CA GLY A 50 -12.03 2.27 0.61
C GLY A 50 -13.08 3.04 -0.19
N ARG A 51 -13.49 4.17 0.37
CA ARG A 51 -14.34 5.16 -0.30
C ARG A 51 -13.73 5.57 -1.64
N ASP A 52 -14.55 5.69 -2.67
CA ASP A 52 -14.16 6.12 -4.02
C ASP A 52 -13.03 5.26 -4.62
N ASP A 53 -12.98 3.97 -4.27
CA ASP A 53 -11.94 3.01 -4.65
C ASP A 53 -10.51 3.45 -4.26
N LEU A 54 -10.39 4.39 -3.32
CA LEU A 54 -9.09 4.82 -2.80
C LEU A 54 -8.37 3.63 -2.18
N THR A 55 -7.10 3.47 -2.52
CA THR A 55 -6.25 2.44 -1.93
C THR A 55 -5.23 3.07 -0.99
N PRO A 56 -4.72 2.32 0.01
CA PRO A 56 -3.58 2.75 0.82
C PRO A 56 -2.36 3.19 0.00
N LEU A 57 -2.12 2.56 -1.16
CA LEU A 57 -1.04 2.96 -2.06
C LEU A 57 -1.26 4.36 -2.66
N TYR A 58 -2.51 4.75 -2.94
CA TYR A 58 -2.82 6.12 -3.35
C TYR A 58 -2.62 7.10 -2.19
N LEU A 59 -3.15 6.78 -1.00
CA LEU A 59 -3.10 7.68 0.16
C LEU A 59 -1.67 7.93 0.66
N VAL A 60 -0.77 6.92 0.60
CA VAL A 60 0.60 7.10 1.09
C VAL A 60 1.36 8.18 0.32
N VAL A 61 1.02 8.43 -0.95
CA VAL A 61 1.62 9.52 -1.74
C VAL A 61 1.34 10.89 -1.10
N GLN A 62 0.15 11.07 -0.52
CA GLN A 62 -0.25 12.32 0.13
C GLN A 62 0.48 12.56 1.46
N THR A 63 0.97 11.50 2.12
CA THR A 63 1.71 11.61 3.39
C THR A 63 3.12 12.21 3.23
N ARG A 64 3.64 12.27 1.98
CA ARG A 64 5.03 12.67 1.65
C ARG A 64 6.11 11.85 2.39
N ASN A 65 5.74 10.75 3.02
CA ASN A 65 6.65 9.83 3.68
C ASN A 65 7.20 8.83 2.66
N ILE A 66 8.38 9.15 2.10
CA ILE A 66 9.00 8.35 1.05
C ILE A 66 9.34 6.93 1.53
N ASP A 67 9.78 6.77 2.77
CA ASP A 67 10.08 5.44 3.33
C ASP A 67 8.84 4.56 3.40
N LEU A 68 7.71 5.14 3.79
CA LEU A 68 6.44 4.43 3.85
C LEU A 68 5.93 4.09 2.45
N LEU A 69 6.07 5.01 1.48
CA LEU A 69 5.75 4.74 0.08
C LEU A 69 6.60 3.58 -0.46
N ILE A 70 7.92 3.60 -0.24
CA ILE A 70 8.82 2.50 -0.64
C ILE A 70 8.39 1.19 0.02
N LYS A 71 8.00 1.21 1.30
CA LYS A 71 7.56 0.02 2.00
C LYS A 71 6.30 -0.58 1.37
N LEU A 72 5.29 0.24 1.07
CA LEU A 72 4.06 -0.21 0.43
C LEU A 72 4.30 -0.75 -0.98
N LEU A 73 5.12 -0.06 -1.78
CA LEU A 73 5.50 -0.53 -3.11
C LEU A 73 6.20 -1.90 -3.04
N LYS A 74 7.16 -2.08 -2.13
CA LYS A 74 7.82 -3.37 -1.92
C LYS A 74 6.82 -4.49 -1.58
N THR A 75 5.83 -4.19 -0.75
CA THR A 75 4.76 -5.15 -0.44
C THR A 75 3.93 -5.49 -1.68
N VAL A 76 3.57 -4.51 -2.52
CA VAL A 76 2.85 -4.76 -3.77
C VAL A 76 3.65 -5.65 -4.72
N PHE A 77 4.95 -5.38 -4.88
CA PHE A 77 5.84 -6.26 -5.66
C PHE A 77 5.88 -7.69 -5.12
N HIS A 78 5.99 -7.84 -3.80
CA HIS A 78 5.99 -9.15 -3.16
C HIS A 78 4.68 -9.91 -3.40
N LEU A 79 3.53 -9.23 -3.27
CA LEU A 79 2.22 -9.83 -3.53
C LEU A 79 2.04 -10.27 -4.97
N ALA A 80 2.54 -9.50 -5.96
CA ALA A 80 2.48 -9.88 -7.37
C ALA A 80 3.23 -11.20 -7.63
N VAL A 81 4.43 -11.35 -7.05
CA VAL A 81 5.21 -12.60 -7.15
C VAL A 81 4.51 -13.74 -6.40
N LYS A 82 4.02 -13.50 -5.19
CA LYS A 82 3.35 -14.51 -4.35
C LYS A 82 2.04 -15.02 -4.95
N SER A 83 1.37 -14.20 -5.76
CA SER A 83 0.10 -14.54 -6.41
C SER A 83 0.29 -15.13 -7.83
N ASP A 84 1.52 -15.51 -8.18
CA ASP A 84 1.91 -15.99 -9.52
C ASP A 84 1.54 -15.03 -10.67
N MET A 85 1.31 -13.75 -10.37
CA MET A 85 1.02 -12.70 -11.36
C MET A 85 2.33 -12.12 -11.93
N PHE A 86 3.14 -13.00 -12.54
CA PHE A 86 4.45 -12.65 -13.08
C PHE A 86 4.36 -11.56 -14.15
N GLU A 87 3.31 -11.54 -14.96
CA GLU A 87 3.07 -10.52 -15.98
C GLU A 87 2.90 -9.14 -15.33
N ALA A 88 2.16 -9.05 -14.23
CA ALA A 88 1.99 -7.79 -13.51
C ALA A 88 3.31 -7.32 -12.90
N PHE A 89 4.09 -8.24 -12.32
CA PHE A 89 5.44 -7.94 -11.83
C PHE A 89 6.35 -7.43 -12.95
N GLN A 90 6.37 -8.08 -14.11
CA GLN A 90 7.15 -7.67 -15.28
C GLN A 90 6.75 -6.29 -15.78
N VAL A 91 5.44 -5.99 -15.86
CA VAL A 91 4.94 -4.67 -16.26
C VAL A 91 5.43 -3.59 -15.29
N LEU A 92 5.33 -3.82 -13.99
CA LEU A 92 5.76 -2.85 -12.97
C LEU A 92 7.27 -2.59 -13.01
N VAL A 93 8.09 -3.64 -13.12
CA VAL A 93 9.55 -3.51 -13.22
C VAL A 93 9.95 -2.84 -14.54
N GLY A 94 9.34 -3.25 -15.65
CA GLY A 94 9.59 -2.67 -16.97
C GLY A 94 9.19 -1.20 -17.06
N TRP A 95 8.13 -0.79 -16.35
CA TRP A 95 7.78 0.63 -16.21
C TRP A 95 8.84 1.39 -15.43
N LEU A 96 9.30 0.88 -14.28
CA LEU A 96 10.35 1.54 -13.48
C LEU A 96 11.67 1.75 -14.26
N ILE A 97 12.09 0.74 -15.02
CA ILE A 97 13.31 0.82 -15.84
C ILE A 97 13.19 1.93 -16.90
N ARG A 98 12.05 2.00 -17.60
CA ARG A 98 11.80 3.02 -18.62
C ARG A 98 11.69 4.43 -18.03
N SER A 99 10.94 4.58 -16.95
CA SER A 99 10.78 5.87 -16.26
C SER A 99 12.13 6.43 -15.79
N ARG A 100 13.07 5.57 -15.35
CA ARG A 100 14.43 5.99 -14.99
C ARG A 100 15.20 6.55 -16.18
N HIS A 101 15.07 5.92 -17.35
CA HIS A 101 15.75 6.35 -18.57
C HIS A 101 15.20 7.70 -19.07
N GLU A 102 13.87 7.84 -19.14
CA GLU A 102 13.22 9.11 -19.50
C GLU A 102 13.56 10.23 -18.52
N SER A 103 13.64 9.91 -17.22
CA SER A 103 14.05 10.87 -16.21
C SER A 103 15.48 11.32 -16.43
N ALA A 104 16.42 10.43 -16.78
CA ALA A 104 17.81 10.78 -17.03
C ALA A 104 17.98 11.67 -18.26
N GLN A 105 17.25 11.39 -19.35
CA GLN A 105 17.28 12.17 -20.59
C GLN A 105 16.67 13.58 -20.46
N ARG A 106 15.88 13.84 -19.43
CA ARG A 106 15.29 15.17 -19.18
C ARG A 106 16.26 16.19 -18.56
N TRP A 107 17.45 15.76 -18.14
CA TRP A 107 18.47 16.62 -17.52
C TRP A 107 19.74 16.74 -18.38
N GLU A 108 19.67 16.32 -19.64
CA GLU A 108 20.64 16.63 -20.71
C GLU A 108 20.05 17.71 -21.63
#